data_AF-A0A3C0G3B2-F1
#
_entry.id   AF-A0A3C0G3B2-F1
#
_cell.length_a   1.000
_cell.length_b   1.000
_cell.length_c   1.000
_cell.angle_alpha   90.00
_cell.angle_beta   90.00
_cell.angle_gamma   90.00
#
_symmetry.space_group_name_H-M   'P 1'
#
loop_
_entity.id
_entity.type
_entity.pdbx_description
1 polymer ?
#
loop_
_entity_poly.entity_id
_entity_poly.type
_entity_poly.pdbx_seq_one_letter_code
_entity_poly.pdbx_strand_id
1 'polypeptide(L)'
;NFPAVSLGWNVAKENFLLNSDIVNNLKFRASYGLTGAENFNVGDDNVNLYPYLALLQNSNAITDGSITPGVSPRNIANALLQWEASEEMTFGV
;
A
#
# COMPACT_ATOMS: atom_id res chain seq x y z
N ASN A 1 1.57 7.20 -8.34
CA ASN A 1 1.37 6.33 -9.52
C ASN A 1 2.14 5.06 -9.30
N PHE A 2 1.50 3.91 -9.53
CA PHE A 2 2.06 2.59 -9.26
C PHE A 2 2.14 1.78 -10.58
N PRO A 3 3.12 2.09 -11.46
CA PRO A 3 3.27 1.39 -12.73
C PRO A 3 3.80 -0.03 -12.53
N ALA A 4 3.40 -0.94 -13.42
CA ALA A 4 3.89 -2.30 -13.46
C ALA A 4 4.00 -2.81 -14.91
N VAL A 5 4.96 -3.68 -15.16
CA VAL A 5 5.20 -4.36 -16.44
C VAL A 5 5.52 -5.83 -16.21
N SER A 6 5.01 -6.69 -17.08
CA SER A 6 5.28 -8.12 -17.04
C SER A 6 5.53 -8.65 -18.45
N LEU A 7 6.52 -9.52 -18.58
CA LEU A 7 6.91 -10.20 -19.80
C LEU A 7 6.89 -11.71 -19.57
N GLY A 8 6.36 -12.43 -20.55
CA GLY A 8 6.32 -13.88 -20.52
C GLY A 8 6.68 -14.46 -21.88
N TRP A 9 7.58 -15.43 -21.89
CA TRP A 9 8.02 -16.12 -23.10
C TRP A 9 7.78 -17.61 -22.99
N ASN A 10 6.94 -18.15 -23.88
CA ASN A 10 6.63 -19.57 -23.94
C ASN A 10 7.53 -20.26 -24.97
N VAL A 11 8.66 -20.77 -24.48
CA VAL A 11 9.71 -21.36 -25.33
C VAL A 11 9.30 -22.74 -25.85
N ALA A 12 8.45 -23.46 -25.11
CA ALA A 12 7.95 -24.77 -25.55
C ALA A 12 7.11 -24.72 -26.84
N LYS A 13 6.64 -23.53 -27.25
CA LYS A 13 5.89 -23.33 -28.51
C LYS A 13 6.75 -22.87 -29.69
N GLU A 14 8.06 -22.73 -29.51
CA GLU A 14 8.96 -22.31 -30.58
C GLU A 14 9.32 -23.49 -31.49
N ASN A 15 9.58 -23.22 -32.77
CA ASN A 15 9.84 -24.25 -33.80
C ASN A 15 10.97 -25.23 -33.44
N PHE A 16 11.92 -24.80 -32.61
CA PHE A 16 13.06 -25.62 -32.17
C PHE A 16 12.75 -26.56 -30.99
N LEU A 17 11.66 -26.31 -30.24
CA LEU A 17 11.22 -27.16 -29.12
C LEU A 17 9.86 -27.83 -29.35
N LEU A 18 9.13 -27.43 -30.41
CA LEU A 18 7.81 -27.94 -30.76
C LEU A 18 7.71 -29.47 -30.90
N ASN A 19 8.80 -30.12 -31.31
CA ASN A 19 8.88 -31.58 -31.51
C ASN A 19 9.67 -32.31 -30.40
N SER A 20 9.91 -31.66 -29.26
CA SER A 20 10.64 -32.29 -28.15
C SER A 20 9.71 -33.18 -27.32
N ASP A 21 9.97 -34.48 -27.28
CA ASP A 21 9.23 -35.43 -26.42
C ASP A 21 9.60 -35.32 -24.92
N ILE A 22 10.62 -34.52 -24.59
CA ILE A 22 11.18 -34.37 -23.23
C ILE A 22 10.62 -33.11 -22.54
N VAL A 23 10.37 -32.02 -23.28
CA VAL A 23 9.94 -30.73 -22.72
C VAL A 23 8.62 -30.29 -23.34
N ASN A 24 7.51 -30.58 -22.64
CA ASN A 24 6.16 -30.24 -23.10
C ASN A 24 5.68 -28.85 -22.66
N ASN A 25 6.33 -28.25 -21.65
CA ASN A 25 5.96 -26.94 -21.13
C ASN A 25 7.18 -26.25 -20.48
N LEU A 26 7.53 -25.07 -21.01
CA LEU A 26 8.62 -24.23 -20.51
C LEU A 26 8.25 -22.77 -20.76
N LYS A 27 8.02 -22.00 -19.68
CA LYS A 27 7.58 -20.61 -19.80
C LYS A 27 8.30 -19.69 -18.81
N PHE A 28 9.25 -18.92 -19.35
CA PHE A 28 9.89 -17.85 -18.60
C PHE A 28 8.93 -16.69 -18.35
N ARG A 29 8.99 -16.14 -17.14
CA ARG A 29 8.25 -14.94 -16.74
C ARG A 29 9.18 -14.00 -16.00
N ALA A 30 9.08 -12.73 -16.31
CA ALA A 30 9.72 -11.66 -15.56
C ALA A 30 8.70 -10.54 -15.33
N SER A 31 8.69 -9.94 -14.15
CA SER A 31 7.83 -8.80 -13.84
C SER A 31 8.55 -7.79 -12.96
N TYR A 32 8.21 -6.53 -13.16
CA TYR A 32 8.68 -5.41 -12.37
C TYR A 32 7.50 -4.47 -12.13
N GLY A 33 7.28 -4.05 -10.90
CA GLY A 33 6.20 -3.13 -10.59
C GLY A 33 6.30 -2.48 -9.23
N LEU A 34 5.52 -1.41 -9.09
CA LEU A 34 5.33 -0.71 -7.83
C LEU A 34 3.94 -1.05 -7.28
N THR A 35 3.85 -1.36 -5.99
CA THR A 35 2.60 -1.56 -5.26
C THR A 35 2.47 -0.48 -4.19
N GLY A 36 1.24 -0.01 -3.96
CA GLY A 36 0.95 0.99 -2.95
C GLY A 36 0.34 0.35 -1.72
N ALA A 37 0.70 0.83 -0.52
CA ALA A 37 0.03 0.50 0.73
C ALA A 37 -0.51 1.77 1.42
N GLU A 38 -1.78 1.73 1.80
CA GLU A 38 -2.48 2.77 2.55
C GLU A 38 -2.60 2.51 4.05
N ASN A 39 -2.18 1.32 4.48
CA ASN A 39 -2.41 0.85 5.85
C ASN A 39 -1.71 1.75 6.85
N PHE A 40 -2.51 2.58 7.53
CA PHE A 40 -2.11 3.43 8.62
C PHE A 40 -2.90 3.05 9.86
N ASN A 41 -2.21 2.79 10.97
CA ASN A 41 -2.87 2.46 12.22
C ASN A 41 -2.17 3.14 13.40
N VAL A 42 -2.88 4.07 14.03
CA VAL A 42 -2.46 4.73 15.27
C VAL A 42 -3.34 4.38 16.47
N GLY A 43 -4.14 3.32 16.37
CA GLY A 43 -5.04 2.86 17.43
C GLY A 43 -6.33 3.68 17.59
N ASP A 44 -6.65 4.55 16.62
CA ASP A 44 -7.88 5.34 16.62
C ASP A 44 -8.53 5.34 15.22
N ASP A 45 -9.74 4.79 15.13
CA ASP A 45 -10.45 4.61 13.84
C ASP A 45 -10.73 5.92 13.11
N ASN A 46 -10.99 7.01 13.82
CA ASN A 46 -11.29 8.30 13.18
C ASN A 46 -10.01 8.93 12.64
N VAL A 47 -8.92 8.83 13.40
CA VAL A 47 -7.60 9.30 12.95
C VAL A 47 -7.12 8.44 11.77
N ASN A 48 -7.34 7.13 11.79
CA ASN A 48 -6.97 6.23 10.69
C ASN A 48 -7.75 6.52 9.40
N LEU A 49 -8.99 7.00 9.50
CA LEU A 49 -9.81 7.37 8.33
C LEU A 49 -9.39 8.73 7.73
N TYR A 50 -8.94 9.67 8.56
CA TYR A 50 -8.53 11.01 8.15
C TYR A 50 -7.13 11.41 8.68
N PRO A 51 -6.08 10.63 8.42
CA PRO A 51 -4.78 10.79 9.09
C PRO A 51 -4.03 12.05 8.64
N TYR A 52 -4.41 12.63 7.50
CA TYR A 52 -3.84 13.86 6.98
C TYR A 52 -4.46 15.13 7.59
N LEU A 53 -5.61 15.03 8.28
CA LEU A 53 -6.32 16.16 8.89
C LEU A 53 -6.00 16.32 10.38
N ALA A 54 -6.14 17.54 10.90
CA ALA A 54 -6.15 17.79 12.33
C ALA A 54 -7.58 17.59 12.85
N LEU A 55 -7.81 16.48 13.55
CA LEU A 55 -9.09 16.16 14.15
C LEU A 55 -9.19 16.74 15.56
N LEU A 56 -10.41 17.07 15.96
CA LEU A 56 -10.74 17.53 17.31
C LEU A 56 -11.58 16.48 18.02
N GLN A 57 -11.48 16.45 19.34
CA GLN A 57 -12.33 15.65 20.21
C GLN A 57 -12.85 16.49 21.37
N ASN A 58 -14.00 16.11 21.93
CA ASN A 58 -14.52 16.76 23.12
C ASN A 58 -13.60 16.48 24.31
N SER A 59 -13.33 17.51 25.10
CA SER A 59 -12.52 17.42 26.31
C SER A 59 -13.04 18.41 27.35
N ASN A 60 -12.88 18.10 28.63
CA ASN A 60 -13.26 19.00 29.69
C ASN A 60 -12.02 19.55 30.37
N ALA A 61 -12.08 20.80 30.81
CA ALA A 61 -11.06 21.43 31.63
C ALA A 61 -11.67 21.96 32.92
N ILE A 62 -10.85 22.11 33.95
CA ILE A 62 -11.24 22.82 35.18
C ILE A 62 -10.84 24.28 34.99
N THR A 63 -11.82 25.16 35.01
CA THR A 63 -11.62 26.61 34.96
C THR A 63 -12.42 27.22 36.10
N ASP A 64 -11.78 28.08 36.90
CA ASP A 64 -12.39 28.72 38.07
C ASP A 64 -13.05 27.73 39.06
N GLY A 65 -12.46 26.54 39.22
CA GLY A 65 -12.93 25.50 40.13
C GLY A 65 -14.16 24.71 39.63
N SER A 66 -14.61 24.93 38.40
CA SER A 66 -15.74 24.21 37.78
C SER A 66 -15.32 23.47 36.50
N ILE A 67 -16.01 22.37 36.20
CA ILE A 67 -15.83 21.61 34.95
C ILE A 67 -16.46 22.40 33.80
N THR A 68 -15.66 22.78 32.81
CA THR A 68 -16.08 23.51 31.62
C THR A 68 -15.87 22.64 30.37
N PRO A 69 -16.87 22.48 29.49
CA PRO A 69 -16.72 21.74 28.25
C PRO A 69 -15.83 22.48 27.26
N GLY A 70 -15.06 21.73 26.49
CA GLY A 70 -14.17 22.24 25.46
C GLY A 70 -13.83 21.19 24.42
N VAL A 71 -12.81 21.51 23.61
CA VAL A 71 -12.29 20.61 22.59
C VAL A 71 -10.78 20.57 22.69
N SER A 72 -10.20 19.40 22.43
CA SER A 72 -8.76 19.22 22.35
C SER A 72 -8.37 18.59 20.99
N PRO A 73 -7.14 18.81 20.52
CA PRO A 73 -6.61 18.09 19.36
C PRO A 73 -6.60 16.59 19.62
N ARG A 74 -7.01 15.81 18.62
CA ARG A 74 -7.00 14.34 18.65
C ARG A 74 -5.76 13.76 17.98
N ASN A 75 -5.22 14.44 16.98
CA ASN A 75 -3.98 14.08 16.27
C ASN A 75 -3.29 15.32 15.70
N ILE A 76 -2.06 15.13 15.21
CA ILE A 76 -1.31 16.14 14.45
C ILE A 76 -1.54 15.87 12.97
N ALA A 77 -1.90 16.90 12.20
CA ALA A 77 -2.10 16.78 10.76
C ALA A 77 -0.78 16.57 10.01
N ASN A 78 -0.85 15.81 8.92
CA ASN A 78 0.23 15.71 7.94
C ASN A 78 -0.32 15.85 6.51
N ALA A 79 -0.26 17.07 5.97
CA ALA A 79 -0.73 17.36 4.61
C ALA A 79 0.12 16.72 3.50
N LEU A 80 1.30 16.19 3.84
CA LEU A 80 2.21 15.50 2.92
C LEU A 80 2.08 13.97 3.00
N LEU A 81 1.12 13.46 3.78
CA LEU A 81 0.91 12.04 3.91
C LEU A 81 0.58 11.42 2.54
N GLN A 82 1.27 10.34 2.22
CA GLN A 82 1.16 9.63 0.95
C GLN A 82 1.24 8.12 1.20
N TRP A 83 0.81 7.36 0.20
CA TRP A 83 0.89 5.90 0.22
C TRP A 83 2.36 5.45 0.24
N GLU A 84 2.64 4.39 1.00
CA GLU A 84 3.94 3.71 0.96
C GLU A 84 4.06 2.95 -0.37
N ALA A 85 5.21 3.04 -1.02
CA ALA A 85 5.47 2.36 -2.28
C ALA A 85 6.45 1.21 -2.07
N SER A 86 6.06 0.00 -2.47
CA SER A 86 6.93 -1.17 -2.51
C SER A 86 7.32 -1.47 -3.95
N GLU A 87 8.60 -1.76 -4.17
CA GLU A 87 9.17 -2.11 -5.46
C GLU A 87 9.42 -3.61 -5.52
N GLU A 88 8.85 -4.26 -6.52
CA GLU A 88 8.89 -5.72 -6.64
C GLU A 88 9.42 -6.14 -8.01
N MET A 89 10.36 -7.10 -7.98
CA MET A 89 10.94 -7.71 -9.17
C MET A 89 10.92 -9.23 -9.02
N THR A 90 10.31 -9.91 -9.99
CA THR A 90 10.11 -11.37 -9.96
C THR A 90 10.58 -12.00 -11.26
N PHE A 91 11.22 -13.18 -11.14
CA PHE A 91 11.63 -14.03 -12.26
C PHE A 91 11.16 -15.46 -12.01
N GLY A 92 10.72 -16.18 -13.05
CA GLY A 92 10.26 -17.55 -12.95
C GLY A 92 10.33 -18.32 -14.28
N VAL A 93 10.14 -19.65 -14.19
CA VAL A 93 10.21 -20.63 -15.29
C VAL A 93 8.97 -21.52 -15.28
#